data_AF-A0A9W3AUS6-F1
#
_entry.id   AF-A0A9W3AUS6-F1
#
_cell.length_a   1.000
_cell.length_b   1.000
_cell.length_c   1.000
_cell.angle_alpha   90.00
_cell.angle_beta   90.00
_cell.angle_gamma   90.00
#
_symmetry.space_group_name_H-M   'P 1'
#
loop_
_entity.id
_entity.type
_entity.pdbx_description
1 polymer ?
#
loop_
_entity_poly.entity_id
_entity_poly.type
_entity_poly.pdbx_seq_one_letter_code
_entity_poly.pdbx_strand_id
1 'polypeptide(L)'
;MCYHVYPGAAHNRFEHSLGVCYLAGQFARTLQKNQPYLGITDNDILCVEIAGLCHDLGHGPFSHVFDGLFIPVVRPGHQWKHEQASIDMLDYLIQENKLVLDDEGPLKKYGLNDTDIIFIKEQIFGPLDKTKGLTGREKHKHYLYEIVSNKRNGIDVDKWDYFARDCHHLGIKNNFDHNRFMKFARVIKAKGKDTDKEAEWQICIREKEISNLYNMFYTRYTLHKTAYQHRVTKTIESMIRQVLVKANDDLLFVAQDGRKLKMSECIDDMKAYSQLTDNVLSQIMDSNSDSPNMKEAKEIVQCIFTRKLYPCIYESDPLDPKNFTLKEDGIRDGILKRAEEIDAGNKYVPDDLIVQFVKLDFGMKDENPVEKLLVYSKGAEDEASVLTKTKASRVLGPVNFSELFIRVVSRSPNIDTLKKAARQYVETTINTIEPAE
;
A
#
# COMPACT_ATOMS: atom_id res chain seq x y z
N MET A 1 -8.09 6.53 -6.62
CA MET A 1 -8.29 7.50 -7.74
C MET A 1 -8.22 6.90 -9.14
N CYS A 2 -7.77 5.64 -9.33
CA CYS A 2 -7.68 5.02 -10.66
C CYS A 2 -8.99 5.02 -11.45
N TYR A 3 -10.15 4.99 -10.79
CA TYR A 3 -11.49 5.10 -11.40
C TYR A 3 -11.62 6.24 -12.43
N HIS A 4 -10.98 7.40 -12.18
CA HIS A 4 -11.03 8.55 -13.10
C HIS A 4 -10.15 8.39 -14.36
N VAL A 5 -9.41 7.29 -14.49
CA VAL A 5 -8.61 6.94 -15.67
C VAL A 5 -9.10 5.61 -16.24
N TYR A 6 -9.40 4.66 -15.37
CA TYR A 6 -9.89 3.32 -15.65
C TYR A 6 -11.31 3.20 -15.10
N PRO A 7 -12.37 3.44 -15.89
CA PRO A 7 -13.74 3.46 -15.39
C PRO A 7 -14.21 2.12 -14.83
N GLY A 8 -13.56 1.00 -15.21
CA GLY A 8 -13.83 -0.31 -14.62
C GLY A 8 -13.31 -0.46 -13.18
N ALA A 9 -12.39 0.39 -12.71
CA ALA A 9 -11.86 0.40 -11.34
C ALA A 9 -12.84 1.04 -10.33
N ALA A 10 -14.08 0.56 -10.32
CA ALA A 10 -15.17 1.03 -9.46
C ALA A 10 -15.35 0.19 -8.18
N HIS A 11 -14.52 -0.84 -7.99
CA HIS A 11 -14.53 -1.68 -6.80
C HIS A 11 -14.03 -0.93 -5.56
N ASN A 12 -14.46 -1.40 -4.39
CA ASN A 12 -14.14 -0.85 -3.08
C ASN A 12 -13.32 -1.84 -2.24
N ARG A 13 -12.79 -1.32 -1.11
CA ARG A 13 -12.08 -2.12 -0.09
C ARG A 13 -12.92 -3.27 0.45
N PHE A 14 -14.24 -3.09 0.52
CA PHE A 14 -15.16 -4.09 1.10
C PHE A 14 -15.05 -5.46 0.42
N GLU A 15 -15.26 -5.53 -0.90
CA GLU A 15 -15.18 -6.79 -1.63
C GLU A 15 -13.75 -7.35 -1.72
N HIS A 16 -12.73 -6.48 -1.64
CA HIS A 16 -11.33 -6.89 -1.49
C HIS A 16 -11.11 -7.61 -0.16
N SER A 17 -11.53 -7.01 0.97
CA SER A 17 -11.44 -7.62 2.30
C SER A 17 -12.15 -8.99 2.38
N LEU A 18 -13.30 -9.16 1.71
CA LEU A 18 -13.96 -10.46 1.59
C LEU A 18 -13.11 -11.49 0.81
N GLY A 19 -12.46 -11.05 -0.26
CA GLY A 19 -11.58 -11.90 -1.06
C GLY A 19 -10.32 -12.31 -0.29
N VAL A 20 -9.70 -11.39 0.46
CA VAL A 20 -8.55 -11.68 1.32
C VAL A 20 -8.94 -12.63 2.45
N CYS A 21 -10.09 -12.43 3.10
CA CYS A 21 -10.65 -13.37 4.08
C CYS A 21 -10.76 -14.78 3.49
N TYR A 22 -11.36 -14.90 2.30
CA TYR A 22 -11.52 -16.19 1.61
C TYR A 22 -10.17 -16.85 1.32
N LEU A 23 -9.22 -16.12 0.72
CA LEU A 23 -7.91 -16.66 0.36
C LEU A 23 -7.08 -17.03 1.59
N ALA A 24 -7.16 -16.25 2.68
CA ALA A 24 -6.50 -16.55 3.95
C ALA A 24 -6.96 -17.91 4.51
N GLY A 25 -8.27 -18.12 4.56
CA GLY A 25 -8.86 -19.39 5.02
C GLY A 25 -8.54 -20.56 4.09
N GLN A 26 -8.60 -20.36 2.76
CA GLN A 26 -8.20 -21.39 1.79
C GLN A 26 -6.75 -21.79 1.96
N PHE A 27 -5.85 -20.83 2.19
CA PHE A 27 -4.44 -21.11 2.33
C PHE A 27 -4.14 -21.87 3.62
N ALA A 28 -4.68 -21.41 4.76
CA ALA A 28 -4.54 -22.09 6.05
C ALA A 28 -5.08 -23.53 6.01
N ARG A 29 -6.26 -23.75 5.41
CA ARG A 29 -6.83 -25.10 5.22
C ARG A 29 -5.99 -25.98 4.29
N THR A 30 -5.38 -25.39 3.26
CA THR A 30 -4.47 -26.13 2.36
C THR A 30 -3.24 -26.62 3.13
N LEU A 31 -2.63 -25.77 3.96
CA LEU A 31 -1.50 -26.15 4.81
C LEU A 31 -1.91 -27.23 5.82
N GLN A 32 -3.07 -27.07 6.48
CA GLN A 32 -3.62 -28.05 7.44
C GLN A 32 -3.80 -29.42 6.78
N LYS A 33 -4.39 -29.45 5.58
CA LYS A 33 -4.62 -30.69 4.82
C LYS A 33 -3.32 -31.34 4.37
N ASN A 34 -2.36 -30.55 3.88
CA ASN A 34 -1.11 -31.07 3.32
C ASN A 34 -0.14 -31.54 4.41
N GLN A 35 -0.18 -30.93 5.60
CA GLN A 35 0.73 -31.23 6.71
C GLN A 35 -0.03 -31.27 8.05
N PRO A 36 -0.82 -32.33 8.31
CA PRO A 36 -1.66 -32.42 9.52
C PRO A 36 -0.87 -32.32 10.84
N TYR A 37 0.41 -32.71 10.83
CA TYR A 37 1.31 -32.63 11.99
C TYR A 37 1.62 -31.19 12.44
N LEU A 38 1.28 -30.17 11.64
CA LEU A 38 1.42 -28.76 12.01
C LEU A 38 0.42 -28.32 13.10
N GLY A 39 -0.61 -29.12 13.37
CA GLY A 39 -1.58 -28.84 14.43
C GLY A 39 -2.37 -27.54 14.21
N ILE A 40 -2.64 -27.17 12.95
CA ILE A 40 -3.50 -26.03 12.60
C ILE A 40 -4.93 -26.39 13.00
N THR A 41 -5.51 -25.60 13.91
CA THR A 41 -6.86 -25.79 14.43
C THR A 41 -7.89 -24.99 13.64
N ASP A 42 -9.17 -25.31 13.77
CA ASP A 42 -10.24 -24.49 13.19
C ASP A 42 -10.24 -23.07 13.76
N ASN A 43 -9.88 -22.89 15.04
CA ASN A 43 -9.68 -21.58 15.64
C ASN A 43 -8.53 -20.80 14.99
N ASP A 44 -7.41 -21.45 14.64
CA ASP A 44 -6.32 -20.78 13.92
C ASP A 44 -6.78 -20.29 12.55
N ILE A 45 -7.54 -21.13 11.83
CA ILE A 45 -8.09 -20.78 10.52
C ILE A 45 -9.05 -19.60 10.64
N LEU A 46 -9.96 -19.62 11.62
CA LEU A 46 -10.89 -18.53 11.87
C LEU A 46 -10.16 -17.22 12.22
N CYS A 47 -9.11 -17.26 13.03
CA CYS A 47 -8.29 -16.09 13.33
C CYS A 47 -7.59 -15.54 12.09
N VAL A 48 -7.06 -16.40 11.22
CA VAL A 48 -6.43 -16.02 9.96
C VAL A 48 -7.44 -15.40 8.98
N GLU A 49 -8.67 -15.95 8.93
CA GLU A 49 -9.77 -15.39 8.15
C GLU A 49 -10.20 -14.01 8.65
N ILE A 50 -10.37 -13.84 9.97
CA ILE A 50 -10.74 -12.56 10.58
C ILE A 50 -9.62 -11.53 10.34
N ALA A 51 -8.35 -11.90 10.47
CA ALA A 51 -7.24 -11.03 10.14
C ALA A 51 -7.27 -10.60 8.66
N GLY A 52 -7.51 -11.54 7.74
CA GLY A 52 -7.69 -11.24 6.32
C GLY A 52 -8.88 -10.31 6.04
N LEU A 53 -10.00 -10.50 6.74
CA LEU A 53 -11.18 -9.63 6.63
C LEU A 53 -10.90 -8.22 7.15
N CYS A 54 -10.14 -8.10 8.24
CA CYS A 54 -10.00 -6.86 8.98
C CYS A 54 -8.73 -6.06 8.64
N HIS A 55 -7.81 -6.60 7.83
CA HIS A 55 -6.50 -5.97 7.59
C HIS A 55 -6.57 -4.55 7.03
N ASP A 56 -7.66 -4.23 6.33
CA ASP A 56 -7.87 -3.00 5.58
C ASP A 56 -8.92 -2.05 6.20
N LEU A 57 -9.40 -2.35 7.41
CA LEU A 57 -10.40 -1.52 8.12
C LEU A 57 -9.92 -0.08 8.37
N GLY A 58 -8.61 0.13 8.44
CA GLY A 58 -7.98 1.41 8.77
C GLY A 58 -7.84 2.38 7.59
N HIS A 59 -8.22 2.00 6.37
CA HIS A 59 -8.09 2.89 5.22
C HIS A 59 -9.09 4.05 5.27
N GLY A 60 -8.58 5.28 5.17
CA GLY A 60 -9.37 6.50 5.07
C GLY A 60 -9.77 6.85 3.63
N PRO A 61 -10.39 8.02 3.41
CA PRO A 61 -10.85 8.46 2.09
C PRO A 61 -9.76 8.39 1.02
N PHE A 62 -10.08 7.75 -0.10
CA PHE A 62 -9.16 7.55 -1.22
C PHE A 62 -7.89 6.78 -0.85
N SER A 63 -7.95 5.95 0.19
CA SER A 63 -6.89 5.02 0.61
C SER A 63 -5.54 5.73 0.84
N HIS A 64 -4.57 5.52 -0.06
CA HIS A 64 -3.20 6.01 0.10
C HIS A 64 -3.04 7.53 0.01
N VAL A 65 -4.09 8.23 -0.44
CA VAL A 65 -4.11 9.70 -0.39
C VAL A 65 -4.24 10.18 1.06
N PHE A 66 -5.01 9.49 1.89
CA PHE A 66 -5.27 9.93 3.25
C PHE A 66 -4.03 9.80 4.15
N ASP A 67 -3.46 8.60 4.25
CA ASP A 67 -2.28 8.32 5.08
C ASP A 67 -0.98 8.86 4.45
N GLY A 68 -0.85 8.81 3.13
CA GLY A 68 0.38 9.16 2.42
C GLY A 68 0.52 10.61 2.02
N LEU A 69 -0.58 11.32 1.75
CA LEU A 69 -0.53 12.68 1.15
C LEU A 69 -1.25 13.76 1.99
N PHE A 70 -2.28 13.39 2.75
CA PHE A 70 -3.05 14.32 3.57
C PHE A 70 -2.51 14.42 4.99
N ILE A 71 -2.56 13.34 5.79
CA ILE A 71 -2.13 13.33 7.20
C ILE A 71 -0.72 13.91 7.41
N PRO A 72 0.32 13.56 6.61
CA PRO A 72 1.67 14.08 6.80
C PRO A 72 1.77 15.61 6.67
N VAL A 73 0.83 16.24 5.96
CA VAL A 73 0.80 17.68 5.71
C VAL A 73 0.08 18.43 6.82
N VAL A 74 -1.04 17.89 7.29
CA VAL A 74 -1.89 18.54 8.30
C VAL A 74 -1.49 18.20 9.74
N ARG A 75 -0.78 17.08 9.95
CA ARG A 75 -0.24 16.65 11.24
C ARG A 75 1.24 16.25 11.10
N PRO A 76 2.14 17.20 10.79
CA PRO A 76 3.56 16.91 10.61
C PRO A 76 4.16 16.30 11.89
N GLY A 77 4.96 15.25 11.74
CA GLY A 77 5.58 14.52 12.86
C GLY A 77 4.71 13.45 13.51
N HIS A 78 3.41 13.37 13.17
CA HIS A 78 2.55 12.29 13.62
C HIS A 78 2.72 11.07 12.71
N GLN A 79 3.43 10.04 13.20
CA GLN A 79 3.64 8.79 12.46
C GLN A 79 2.41 7.91 12.57
N TRP A 80 1.48 8.07 11.63
CA TRP A 80 0.26 7.26 11.54
C TRP A 80 0.25 6.48 10.23
N LYS A 81 -0.31 5.27 10.28
CA LYS A 81 -0.50 4.41 9.11
C LYS A 81 -1.82 3.67 9.21
N HIS A 82 -2.36 3.29 8.06
CA HIS A 82 -3.62 2.55 8.00
C HIS A 82 -3.54 1.20 8.74
N GLU A 83 -2.38 0.54 8.83
CA GLU A 83 -2.29 -0.73 9.58
C GLU A 83 -2.55 -0.55 11.09
N GLN A 84 -2.13 0.58 11.67
CA GLN A 84 -2.46 0.91 13.07
C GLN A 84 -3.96 1.18 13.19
N ALA A 85 -4.52 1.98 12.28
CA ALA A 85 -5.95 2.27 12.27
C ALA A 85 -6.81 1.01 12.05
N SER A 86 -6.33 0.00 11.32
CA SER A 86 -7.05 -1.26 11.14
C SER A 86 -7.22 -2.01 12.46
N ILE A 87 -6.19 -2.02 13.32
CA ILE A 87 -6.27 -2.69 14.62
C ILE A 87 -7.06 -1.86 15.64
N ASP A 88 -7.02 -0.53 15.56
CA ASP A 88 -7.83 0.35 16.41
C ASP A 88 -9.31 0.28 16.01
N MET A 89 -9.60 0.25 14.71
CA MET A 89 -10.95 0.07 14.18
C MET A 89 -11.50 -1.33 14.50
N LEU A 90 -10.66 -2.36 14.52
CA LEU A 90 -11.05 -3.69 14.98
C LEU A 90 -11.48 -3.67 16.45
N ASP A 91 -10.71 -3.03 17.33
CA ASP A 91 -11.08 -2.89 18.74
C ASP A 91 -12.42 -2.15 18.90
N TYR A 92 -12.58 -1.04 18.16
CA TYR A 92 -13.82 -0.28 18.15
C TYR A 92 -15.00 -1.10 17.64
N LEU A 93 -14.84 -1.85 16.55
CA LEU A 93 -15.86 -2.72 15.99
C LEU A 93 -16.31 -3.77 17.02
N ILE A 94 -15.35 -4.40 17.72
CA ILE A 94 -15.64 -5.39 18.76
C ILE A 94 -16.44 -4.77 19.90
N GLN A 95 -16.03 -3.61 20.38
CA GLN A 95 -16.67 -2.92 21.50
C GLN A 95 -18.08 -2.42 21.14
N GLU A 96 -18.20 -1.68 20.04
CA GLU A 96 -19.45 -1.04 19.61
C GLU A 96 -20.54 -2.06 19.30
N ASN A 97 -20.17 -3.18 18.65
CA ASN A 97 -21.10 -4.23 18.28
C ASN A 97 -21.26 -5.32 19.35
N LYS A 98 -20.67 -5.12 20.54
CA LYS A 98 -20.69 -6.08 21.65
C LYS A 98 -20.28 -7.49 21.22
N LEU A 99 -19.24 -7.58 20.39
CA LEU A 99 -18.60 -8.86 20.02
C LEU A 99 -17.66 -9.34 21.12
N VAL A 100 -18.13 -9.23 22.36
CA VAL A 100 -17.32 -9.40 23.57
C VAL A 100 -16.86 -10.84 23.76
N LEU A 101 -15.86 -11.02 24.62
CA LEU A 101 -15.30 -12.31 25.02
C LEU A 101 -15.84 -12.79 26.37
N ASP A 102 -16.97 -12.25 26.82
CA ASP A 102 -17.69 -12.78 28.00
C ASP A 102 -18.57 -13.98 27.62
N ASP A 103 -19.17 -14.63 28.62
CA ASP A 103 -19.86 -15.93 28.44
C ASP A 103 -21.05 -15.88 27.47
N GLU A 104 -21.58 -14.70 27.16
CA GLU A 104 -22.68 -14.51 26.21
C GLU A 104 -22.22 -13.90 24.86
N GLY A 105 -20.94 -13.55 24.77
CA GLY A 105 -20.34 -12.88 23.63
C GLY A 105 -20.19 -13.77 22.39
N PRO A 106 -20.50 -13.27 21.17
CA PRO A 106 -20.38 -14.04 19.93
C PRO A 106 -18.99 -14.64 19.70
N LEU A 107 -17.92 -13.90 19.95
CA LEU A 107 -16.55 -14.39 19.69
C LEU A 107 -16.18 -15.57 20.59
N LYS A 108 -16.53 -15.50 21.89
CA LYS A 108 -16.31 -16.61 22.82
C LYS A 108 -17.17 -17.83 22.50
N LYS A 109 -18.40 -17.63 22.02
CA LYS A 109 -19.27 -18.73 21.53
C LYS A 109 -18.65 -19.50 20.35
N TYR A 110 -17.88 -18.82 19.51
CA TYR A 110 -17.10 -19.44 18.43
C TYR A 110 -15.70 -19.91 18.88
N GLY A 111 -15.41 -19.87 20.18
CA GLY A 111 -14.19 -20.42 20.77
C GLY A 111 -12.98 -19.47 20.77
N LEU A 112 -13.16 -18.18 20.45
CA LEU A 112 -12.07 -17.20 20.52
C LEU A 112 -11.83 -16.72 21.96
N ASN A 113 -10.57 -16.40 22.24
CA ASN A 113 -10.11 -15.82 23.51
C ASN A 113 -9.25 -14.57 23.28
N ASP A 114 -8.77 -13.93 24.37
CA ASP A 114 -7.96 -12.72 24.30
C ASP A 114 -6.66 -12.89 23.49
N THR A 115 -6.05 -14.09 23.55
CA THR A 115 -4.81 -14.41 22.82
C THR A 115 -5.08 -14.53 21.31
N ASP A 116 -6.29 -14.93 20.92
CA ASP A 116 -6.73 -14.94 19.52
C ASP A 116 -6.89 -13.53 18.97
N ILE A 117 -7.39 -12.57 19.77
CA ILE A 117 -7.46 -11.16 19.35
C ILE A 117 -6.06 -10.59 19.18
N ILE A 118 -5.14 -10.89 20.09
CA ILE A 118 -3.72 -10.51 19.94
C ILE A 118 -3.16 -11.09 18.65
N PHE A 119 -3.41 -12.38 18.37
CA PHE A 119 -2.96 -13.03 17.15
C PHE A 119 -3.52 -12.37 15.88
N ILE A 120 -4.81 -12.02 15.85
CA ILE A 120 -5.45 -11.31 14.73
C ILE A 120 -4.75 -9.95 14.50
N LYS A 121 -4.59 -9.13 15.55
CA LYS A 121 -3.96 -7.81 15.45
C LYS A 121 -2.49 -7.91 15.02
N GLU A 122 -1.77 -8.89 15.54
CA GLU A 122 -0.37 -9.14 15.17
C GLU A 122 -0.20 -9.59 13.70
N GLN A 123 -1.18 -10.28 13.11
CA GLN A 123 -1.16 -10.62 11.68
C GLN A 123 -1.30 -9.37 10.78
N ILE A 124 -2.03 -8.36 11.22
CA ILE A 124 -2.27 -7.12 10.48
C ILE A 124 -1.08 -6.16 10.67
N PHE A 125 -0.75 -5.86 11.92
CA PHE A 125 0.21 -4.82 12.29
C PHE A 125 1.65 -5.35 12.41
N GLY A 126 1.81 -6.60 12.84
CA GLY A 126 3.07 -7.15 13.36
C GLY A 126 3.11 -7.13 14.90
N PRO A 127 4.29 -7.34 15.52
CA PRO A 127 4.43 -7.34 16.98
C PRO A 127 3.84 -6.09 17.64
N LEU A 128 2.84 -6.26 18.51
CA LEU A 128 2.20 -5.14 19.23
C LEU A 128 3.16 -4.51 20.25
N ASP A 129 4.04 -5.33 20.82
CA ASP A 129 5.17 -4.89 21.62
C ASP A 129 6.47 -5.37 20.96
N LYS A 130 7.23 -4.44 20.38
CA LYS A 130 8.49 -4.73 19.69
C LYS A 130 9.52 -5.44 20.58
N THR A 131 9.44 -5.27 21.91
CA THR A 131 10.37 -5.90 22.85
C THR A 131 10.03 -7.37 23.12
N LYS A 132 8.75 -7.73 23.01
CA LYS A 132 8.25 -9.09 23.25
C LYS A 132 8.13 -9.93 21.98
N GLY A 133 8.06 -9.29 20.82
CA GLY A 133 7.86 -9.98 19.54
C GLY A 133 6.41 -10.47 19.38
N LEU A 134 6.23 -11.55 18.62
CA LEU A 134 4.91 -12.15 18.35
C LEU A 134 4.50 -13.06 19.52
N THR A 135 3.34 -12.79 20.10
CA THR A 135 2.86 -13.40 21.34
C THR A 135 1.50 -14.10 21.20
N GLY A 136 0.73 -13.79 20.15
CA GLY A 136 -0.57 -14.40 19.90
C GLY A 136 -0.50 -15.89 19.56
N ARG A 137 0.66 -16.39 19.11
CA ARG A 137 0.91 -17.81 18.86
C ARG A 137 2.34 -18.20 19.22
N GLU A 138 2.51 -19.47 19.60
CA GLU A 138 3.82 -20.07 19.84
C GLU A 138 4.70 -20.07 18.58
N LYS A 139 6.03 -20.05 18.77
CA LYS A 139 7.03 -20.05 17.69
C LYS A 139 6.80 -21.12 16.63
N HIS A 140 6.27 -22.28 17.01
CA HIS A 140 6.02 -23.37 16.05
C HIS A 140 4.90 -23.06 15.05
N LYS A 141 4.03 -22.07 15.32
CA LYS A 141 2.95 -21.59 14.45
C LYS A 141 3.24 -20.24 13.78
N HIS A 142 4.45 -19.71 13.89
CA HIS A 142 4.77 -18.38 13.36
C HIS A 142 4.63 -18.27 11.83
N TYR A 143 4.64 -19.39 11.10
CA TYR A 143 4.31 -19.42 9.68
C TYR A 143 2.90 -18.90 9.35
N LEU A 144 1.96 -18.88 10.31
CA LEU A 144 0.62 -18.32 10.07
C LEU A 144 0.65 -16.79 9.87
N TYR A 145 1.61 -16.08 10.47
CA TYR A 145 1.79 -14.64 10.24
C TYR A 145 2.28 -14.31 8.82
N GLU A 146 2.70 -15.32 8.05
CA GLU A 146 3.11 -15.15 6.66
C GLU A 146 1.92 -15.22 5.68
N ILE A 147 0.69 -15.46 6.16
CA ILE A 147 -0.50 -15.63 5.30
C ILE A 147 -1.12 -14.28 4.90
N VAL A 148 -1.49 -13.44 5.88
CA VAL A 148 -2.30 -12.23 5.65
C VAL A 148 -1.45 -11.02 5.25
N SER A 149 -0.40 -10.72 6.01
CA SER A 149 0.54 -9.64 5.71
C SER A 149 1.96 -10.10 6.03
N ASN A 150 2.65 -10.56 4.99
CA ASN A 150 3.95 -11.19 5.15
C ASN A 150 5.07 -10.15 5.25
N LYS A 151 5.46 -9.78 6.46
CA LYS A 151 6.53 -8.78 6.68
C LYS A 151 7.93 -9.29 6.32
N ARG A 152 8.12 -10.60 6.05
CA ARG A 152 9.43 -11.20 5.72
C ARG A 152 9.81 -10.94 4.26
N ASN A 153 8.89 -11.18 3.34
CA ASN A 153 9.14 -11.13 1.90
C ASN A 153 8.00 -10.51 1.08
N GLY A 154 6.88 -10.14 1.72
CA GLY A 154 5.75 -9.52 1.05
C GLY A 154 4.96 -10.46 0.15
N ILE A 155 5.02 -11.78 0.35
CA ILE A 155 4.16 -12.75 -0.35
C ILE A 155 3.04 -13.18 0.59
N ASP A 156 1.84 -12.69 0.32
CA ASP A 156 0.65 -12.85 1.16
C ASP A 156 -0.63 -12.85 0.32
N VAL A 157 -1.73 -13.27 0.93
CA VAL A 157 -3.04 -13.43 0.27
C VAL A 157 -3.67 -12.10 -0.12
N ASP A 158 -3.30 -10.99 0.54
CA ASP A 158 -3.70 -9.62 0.17
C ASP A 158 -3.35 -9.34 -1.30
N LYS A 159 -2.08 -9.57 -1.66
CA LYS A 159 -1.60 -9.43 -3.04
C LYS A 159 -2.31 -10.32 -4.02
N TRP A 160 -2.64 -11.53 -3.61
CA TRP A 160 -3.25 -12.51 -4.49
C TRP A 160 -4.66 -12.07 -4.89
N ASP A 161 -5.42 -11.51 -3.94
CA ASP A 161 -6.74 -10.94 -4.22
C ASP A 161 -6.61 -9.70 -5.11
N TYR A 162 -5.85 -8.68 -4.68
CA TYR A 162 -5.83 -7.42 -5.42
C TYR A 162 -5.20 -7.57 -6.81
N PHE A 163 -4.25 -8.49 -7.02
CA PHE A 163 -3.79 -8.78 -8.39
C PHE A 163 -4.91 -9.31 -9.27
N ALA A 164 -5.70 -10.27 -8.79
CA ALA A 164 -6.78 -10.83 -9.58
C ALA A 164 -7.90 -9.79 -9.81
N ARG A 165 -8.29 -9.09 -8.74
CA ARG A 165 -9.37 -8.11 -8.74
C ARG A 165 -9.03 -6.88 -9.56
N ASP A 166 -7.86 -6.29 -9.35
CA ASP A 166 -7.50 -5.05 -10.02
C ASP A 166 -7.23 -5.32 -11.50
N CYS A 167 -6.56 -6.42 -11.84
CA CYS A 167 -6.43 -6.85 -13.22
C CYS A 167 -7.80 -6.99 -13.92
N HIS A 168 -8.77 -7.64 -13.27
CA HIS A 168 -10.12 -7.78 -13.80
C HIS A 168 -10.78 -6.43 -14.08
N HIS A 169 -10.76 -5.52 -13.10
CA HIS A 169 -11.43 -4.21 -13.20
C HIS A 169 -10.69 -3.20 -14.09
N LEU A 170 -9.35 -3.31 -14.19
CA LEU A 170 -8.52 -2.45 -15.03
C LEU A 170 -8.42 -2.94 -16.48
N GLY A 171 -8.85 -4.18 -16.77
CA GLY A 171 -8.67 -4.81 -18.08
C GLY A 171 -7.21 -5.21 -18.35
N ILE A 172 -6.43 -5.48 -17.30
CA ILE A 172 -5.04 -5.95 -17.39
C ILE A 172 -5.04 -7.45 -17.13
N LYS A 173 -4.16 -8.21 -17.79
CA LYS A 173 -4.06 -9.65 -17.54
C LYS A 173 -3.28 -9.93 -16.26
N ASN A 174 -3.87 -10.67 -15.32
CA ASN A 174 -3.14 -11.26 -14.19
C ASN A 174 -2.37 -12.50 -14.67
N ASN A 175 -1.06 -12.55 -14.44
CA ASN A 175 -0.21 -13.67 -14.84
C ASN A 175 0.21 -14.57 -13.66
N PHE A 176 -0.24 -14.25 -12.44
CA PHE A 176 0.05 -15.02 -11.23
C PHE A 176 -1.09 -15.99 -10.88
N ASP A 177 -0.74 -17.26 -10.67
CA ASP A 177 -1.68 -18.29 -10.23
C ASP A 177 -1.48 -18.60 -8.73
N HIS A 178 -2.31 -17.99 -7.90
CA HIS A 178 -2.30 -18.20 -6.45
C HIS A 178 -2.76 -19.61 -6.05
N ASN A 179 -3.70 -20.22 -6.80
CA ASN A 179 -4.18 -21.58 -6.51
C ASN A 179 -3.06 -22.60 -6.70
N ARG A 180 -2.25 -22.40 -7.74
CA ARG A 180 -1.04 -23.19 -7.96
C ARG A 180 -0.02 -22.97 -6.85
N PHE A 181 0.20 -21.72 -6.44
CA PHE A 181 1.10 -21.40 -5.32
C PHE A 181 0.70 -22.15 -4.04
N MET A 182 -0.57 -22.05 -3.61
CA MET A 182 -1.08 -22.72 -2.40
C MET A 182 -0.85 -24.24 -2.44
N LYS A 183 -1.05 -24.88 -3.61
CA LYS A 183 -0.86 -26.34 -3.77
C LYS A 183 0.59 -26.80 -3.59
N PHE A 184 1.57 -25.93 -3.86
CA PHE A 184 3.00 -26.23 -3.75
C PHE A 184 3.67 -25.60 -2.54
N ALA A 185 2.90 -24.92 -1.68
CA ALA A 185 3.40 -24.37 -0.44
C ALA A 185 3.50 -25.49 0.62
N ARG A 186 4.59 -25.47 1.39
CA ARG A 186 4.83 -26.34 2.55
C ARG A 186 5.42 -25.52 3.68
N VAL A 187 5.14 -25.88 4.92
CA VAL A 187 5.82 -25.32 6.10
C VAL A 187 7.02 -26.19 6.44
N ILE A 188 8.21 -25.59 6.47
CA ILE A 188 9.45 -26.30 6.79
C ILE A 188 10.18 -25.52 7.88
N LYS A 189 10.78 -26.23 8.84
CA LYS A 189 11.64 -25.63 9.85
C LYS A 189 13.03 -25.44 9.26
N ALA A 190 13.42 -24.20 8.98
CA ALA A 190 14.68 -23.93 8.29
C ALA A 190 15.32 -22.62 8.76
N LYS A 191 16.64 -22.52 8.57
CA LYS A 191 17.37 -21.27 8.72
C LYS A 191 17.16 -20.42 7.46
N GLY A 192 16.96 -19.12 7.65
CA GLY A 192 16.90 -18.16 6.54
C GLY A 192 18.29 -17.89 5.93
N LYS A 193 18.42 -16.78 5.22
CA LYS A 193 19.73 -16.26 4.76
C LYS A 193 20.71 -16.01 5.91
N ASP A 194 20.19 -15.66 7.07
CA ASP A 194 20.96 -15.40 8.29
C ASP A 194 21.20 -16.72 9.03
N THR A 195 22.41 -17.27 8.86
CA THR A 195 22.80 -18.57 9.44
C THR A 195 22.97 -18.54 10.95
N ASP A 196 23.10 -17.35 11.53
CA ASP A 196 23.33 -17.14 12.96
C ASP A 196 22.01 -17.19 13.75
N LYS A 197 20.87 -17.08 13.06
CA LYS A 197 19.54 -17.24 13.66
C LYS A 197 19.15 -18.71 13.82
N GLU A 198 18.30 -18.95 14.80
CA GLU A 198 17.66 -20.25 14.99
C GLU A 198 16.75 -20.60 13.80
N ALA A 199 16.58 -21.90 13.56
CA ALA A 199 15.66 -22.37 12.52
C ALA A 199 14.21 -22.11 12.96
N GLU A 200 13.44 -21.48 12.07
CA GLU A 200 12.04 -21.12 12.29
C GLU A 200 11.14 -21.90 11.33
N TRP A 201 9.89 -22.13 11.73
CA TRP A 201 8.88 -22.69 10.82
C TRP A 201 8.41 -21.60 9.87
N GLN A 202 8.60 -21.80 8.57
CA GLN A 202 8.30 -20.81 7.52
C GLN A 202 7.59 -21.46 6.34
N ILE A 203 6.77 -20.68 5.63
CA ILE A 203 6.16 -21.09 4.38
C ILE A 203 7.25 -21.11 3.29
N CYS A 204 7.51 -22.31 2.78
CA CYS A 204 8.44 -22.60 1.71
C CYS A 204 7.66 -22.98 0.45
N ILE A 205 8.24 -22.72 -0.72
CA ILE A 205 7.62 -23.03 -2.01
C ILE A 205 8.46 -24.01 -2.80
N ARG A 206 7.83 -24.82 -3.64
CA ARG A 206 8.58 -25.74 -4.51
C ARG A 206 9.42 -24.98 -5.53
N GLU A 207 10.68 -25.38 -5.71
CA GLU A 207 11.63 -24.73 -6.63
C GLU A 207 11.09 -24.53 -8.06
N LYS A 208 10.26 -25.45 -8.57
CA LYS A 208 9.70 -25.34 -9.92
C LYS A 208 8.72 -24.17 -10.10
N GLU A 209 8.27 -23.55 -9.01
CA GLU A 209 7.31 -22.44 -9.01
C GLU A 209 7.98 -21.06 -9.14
N ILE A 210 9.31 -21.01 -9.31
CA ILE A 210 10.07 -19.74 -9.47
C ILE A 210 9.51 -18.87 -10.60
N SER A 211 9.10 -19.47 -11.73
CA SER A 211 8.49 -18.72 -12.83
C SER A 211 7.16 -18.06 -12.43
N ASN A 212 6.33 -18.76 -11.64
CA ASN A 212 5.07 -18.22 -11.12
C ASN A 212 5.33 -17.05 -10.15
N LEU A 213 6.37 -17.16 -9.32
CA LEU A 213 6.81 -16.07 -8.44
C LEU A 213 7.29 -14.83 -9.20
N TYR A 214 8.10 -15.00 -10.25
CA TYR A 214 8.48 -13.86 -11.08
C TYR A 214 7.25 -13.22 -11.76
N ASN A 215 6.28 -14.01 -12.21
CA ASN A 215 5.02 -13.48 -12.73
C ASN A 215 4.25 -12.66 -11.69
N MET A 216 4.29 -13.06 -10.42
CA MET A 216 3.69 -12.31 -9.31
C MET A 216 4.29 -10.90 -9.20
N PHE A 217 5.62 -10.81 -9.08
CA PHE A 217 6.30 -9.52 -8.94
C PHE A 217 6.20 -8.67 -10.21
N TYR A 218 6.21 -9.30 -11.39
CA TYR A 218 5.98 -8.61 -12.66
C TYR A 218 4.56 -8.07 -12.79
N THR A 219 3.55 -8.82 -12.30
CA THR A 219 2.15 -8.36 -12.25
C THR A 219 2.05 -7.14 -11.33
N ARG A 220 2.66 -7.19 -10.14
CA ARG A 220 2.75 -6.03 -9.25
C ARG A 220 3.36 -4.82 -9.95
N TYR A 221 4.54 -4.99 -10.53
CA TYR A 221 5.23 -3.91 -11.26
C TYR A 221 4.33 -3.33 -12.37
N THR A 222 3.66 -4.17 -13.14
CA THR A 222 2.76 -3.76 -14.22
C THR A 222 1.57 -2.95 -13.70
N LEU A 223 0.92 -3.39 -12.63
CA LEU A 223 -0.19 -2.66 -12.00
C LEU A 223 0.25 -1.31 -11.46
N HIS A 224 1.40 -1.25 -10.80
CA HIS A 224 1.95 0.02 -10.33
C HIS A 224 2.27 0.95 -11.49
N LYS A 225 3.00 0.49 -12.51
CA LYS A 225 3.42 1.31 -13.65
C LYS A 225 2.25 1.82 -14.48
N THR A 226 1.29 0.95 -14.77
CA THR A 226 0.21 1.28 -15.70
C THR A 226 -0.97 1.96 -15.01
N ALA A 227 -1.34 1.56 -13.80
CA ALA A 227 -2.56 2.03 -13.14
C ALA A 227 -2.32 2.91 -11.91
N TYR A 228 -1.69 2.37 -10.85
CA TYR A 228 -1.60 3.06 -9.56
C TYR A 228 -0.72 4.31 -9.61
N GLN A 229 0.35 4.25 -10.41
CA GLN A 229 1.27 5.34 -10.66
C GLN A 229 1.03 5.95 -12.05
N HIS A 230 -0.17 5.81 -12.62
CA HIS A 230 -0.50 6.51 -13.86
C HIS A 230 -0.44 8.03 -13.64
N ARG A 231 0.17 8.77 -14.57
CA ARG A 231 0.39 10.23 -14.44
C ARG A 231 -0.88 11.00 -14.08
N VAL A 232 -2.00 10.71 -14.75
CA VAL A 232 -3.28 11.38 -14.50
C VAL A 232 -3.87 10.97 -13.15
N THR A 233 -3.70 9.72 -12.73
CA THR A 233 -4.12 9.26 -11.39
C THR A 233 -3.38 10.06 -10.32
N LYS A 234 -2.05 10.19 -10.44
CA LYS A 234 -1.23 10.95 -9.48
C LYS A 234 -1.49 12.45 -9.49
N THR A 235 -1.82 13.03 -10.64
CA THR A 235 -2.32 14.41 -10.73
C THR A 235 -3.60 14.56 -9.91
N ILE A 236 -4.58 13.68 -10.11
CA ILE A 236 -5.86 13.75 -9.39
C ILE A 236 -5.65 13.53 -7.89
N GLU A 237 -4.82 12.58 -7.47
CA GLU A 237 -4.46 12.41 -6.05
C GLU A 237 -3.88 13.70 -5.44
N SER A 238 -3.05 14.43 -6.19
CA SER A 238 -2.52 15.72 -5.74
C SER A 238 -3.60 16.82 -5.65
N MET A 239 -4.60 16.80 -6.54
CA MET A 239 -5.76 17.69 -6.46
C MET A 239 -6.62 17.35 -5.25
N ILE A 240 -6.92 16.06 -5.03
CA ILE A 240 -7.68 15.58 -3.86
C ILE A 240 -6.96 15.91 -2.55
N ARG A 241 -5.64 15.72 -2.49
CA ARG A 241 -4.83 16.17 -1.36
C ARG A 241 -5.12 17.64 -1.03
N GLN A 242 -5.10 18.53 -2.03
CA GLN A 242 -5.38 19.95 -1.81
C GLN A 242 -6.81 20.19 -1.32
N VAL A 243 -7.78 19.49 -1.90
CA VAL A 243 -9.19 19.54 -1.47
C VAL A 243 -9.31 19.16 0.01
N LEU A 244 -8.72 18.03 0.42
CA LEU A 244 -8.78 17.57 1.80
C LEU A 244 -8.08 18.53 2.77
N VAL A 245 -6.89 19.03 2.42
CA VAL A 245 -6.14 20.01 3.23
C VAL A 245 -6.97 21.28 3.43
N LYS A 246 -7.57 21.81 2.36
CA LYS A 246 -8.37 23.04 2.42
C LYS A 246 -9.67 22.86 3.21
N ALA A 247 -10.34 21.72 3.05
CA ALA A 247 -11.59 21.43 3.75
C ALA A 247 -11.40 20.94 5.21
N ASN A 248 -10.16 20.69 5.65
CA ASN A 248 -9.86 20.05 6.94
C ASN A 248 -10.61 20.64 8.13
N ASP A 249 -10.61 21.96 8.24
CA ASP A 249 -11.11 22.68 9.40
C ASP A 249 -12.63 22.92 9.34
N ASP A 250 -13.22 22.81 8.16
CA ASP A 250 -14.63 23.16 7.90
C ASP A 250 -15.56 21.94 8.02
N LEU A 251 -15.05 20.72 7.80
CA LEU A 251 -15.81 19.50 8.00
C LEU A 251 -15.60 18.94 9.42
N LEU A 252 -16.71 18.70 10.10
CA LEU A 252 -16.73 18.28 11.50
C LEU A 252 -17.43 16.92 11.66
N PHE A 253 -16.78 16.01 12.38
CA PHE A 253 -17.22 14.64 12.63
C PHE A 253 -17.45 14.43 14.12
N VAL A 254 -18.46 13.64 14.49
CA VAL A 254 -18.85 13.48 15.89
C VAL A 254 -18.07 12.33 16.52
N ALA A 255 -17.27 12.65 17.54
CA ALA A 255 -16.50 11.71 18.35
C ALA A 255 -17.37 10.89 19.30
N GLN A 256 -16.76 9.92 19.98
CA GLN A 256 -17.45 9.08 20.96
C GLN A 256 -18.00 9.88 22.14
N ASP A 257 -17.25 10.86 22.62
CA ASP A 257 -17.63 11.77 23.71
C ASP A 257 -18.54 12.94 23.28
N GLY A 258 -18.95 12.98 22.00
CA GLY A 258 -19.80 14.02 21.44
C GLY A 258 -19.06 15.29 21.00
N ARG A 259 -17.74 15.38 21.18
CA ARG A 259 -16.95 16.47 20.59
C ARG A 259 -17.01 16.40 19.07
N LYS A 260 -16.83 17.57 18.44
CA LYS A 260 -16.69 17.69 17.00
C LYS A 260 -15.20 17.75 16.66
N LEU A 261 -14.74 16.80 15.87
CA LEU A 261 -13.36 16.68 15.42
C LEU A 261 -13.26 17.09 13.95
N LYS A 262 -12.15 17.73 13.60
CA LYS A 262 -11.77 18.00 12.22
C LYS A 262 -11.35 16.71 11.51
N MET A 263 -11.26 16.73 10.17
CA MET A 263 -10.85 15.54 9.40
C MET A 263 -9.54 14.92 9.89
N SER A 264 -8.52 15.73 10.14
CA SER A 264 -7.21 15.27 10.60
C SER A 264 -7.19 14.70 12.02
N GLU A 265 -8.16 15.07 12.85
CA GLU A 265 -8.30 14.63 14.25
C GLU A 265 -9.11 13.33 14.35
N CYS A 266 -9.86 12.95 13.31
CA CYS A 266 -10.66 11.73 13.31
C CYS A 266 -9.84 10.46 13.51
N ILE A 267 -8.55 10.46 13.13
CA ILE A 267 -7.67 9.30 13.36
C ILE A 267 -7.45 8.98 14.85
N ASP A 268 -7.76 9.91 15.76
CA ASP A 268 -7.64 9.75 17.20
C ASP A 268 -8.94 9.21 17.86
N ASP A 269 -10.04 9.06 17.10
CA ASP A 269 -11.34 8.57 17.59
C ASP A 269 -12.04 7.72 16.51
N MET A 270 -12.14 6.41 16.74
CA MET A 270 -12.64 5.48 15.71
C MET A 270 -14.12 5.66 15.36
N LYS A 271 -14.93 6.25 16.24
CA LYS A 271 -16.32 6.61 15.90
C LYS A 271 -16.35 7.77 14.91
N ALA A 272 -15.56 8.82 15.15
CA ALA A 272 -15.38 9.90 14.18
C ALA A 272 -14.77 9.36 12.88
N TYR A 273 -13.74 8.51 12.97
CA TYR A 273 -13.10 7.90 11.81
C TYR A 273 -14.03 7.07 10.95
N SER A 274 -14.97 6.31 11.56
CA SER A 274 -15.94 5.49 10.83
C SER A 274 -16.89 6.30 9.93
N GLN A 275 -17.04 7.61 10.18
CA GLN A 275 -17.85 8.52 9.35
C GLN A 275 -17.06 9.07 8.15
N LEU A 276 -15.74 8.91 8.14
CA LEU A 276 -14.83 9.52 7.18
C LEU A 276 -14.54 8.55 6.01
N THR A 277 -15.28 8.73 4.91
CA THR A 277 -15.20 7.89 3.71
C THR A 277 -15.03 8.74 2.44
N ASP A 278 -14.97 8.13 1.26
CA ASP A 278 -14.93 8.84 -0.03
C ASP A 278 -16.13 9.79 -0.25
N ASN A 279 -17.21 9.63 0.53
CA ASN A 279 -18.33 10.58 0.57
C ASN A 279 -17.92 12.01 0.98
N VAL A 280 -16.72 12.17 1.53
CA VAL A 280 -16.16 13.49 1.89
C VAL A 280 -16.20 14.49 0.73
N LEU A 281 -16.05 14.05 -0.52
CA LEU A 281 -16.15 14.98 -1.66
C LEU A 281 -17.57 15.55 -1.84
N SER A 282 -18.60 14.72 -1.66
CA SER A 282 -19.99 15.18 -1.67
C SER A 282 -20.25 16.12 -0.49
N GLN A 283 -19.75 15.77 0.71
CA GLN A 283 -19.86 16.64 1.89
C GLN A 283 -19.20 18.01 1.68
N ILE A 284 -18.07 18.06 0.97
CA ILE A 284 -17.41 19.32 0.58
C ILE A 284 -18.30 20.12 -0.38
N MET A 285 -18.84 19.49 -1.42
CA MET A 285 -19.71 20.15 -2.39
C MET A 285 -20.98 20.72 -1.75
N ASP A 286 -21.58 19.97 -0.83
CA ASP A 286 -22.83 20.31 -0.14
C ASP A 286 -22.64 21.22 1.09
N SER A 287 -21.39 21.47 1.51
CA SER A 287 -21.09 22.28 2.69
C SER A 287 -21.63 23.71 2.55
N ASN A 288 -22.18 24.27 3.63
CA ASN A 288 -22.58 25.69 3.68
C ASN A 288 -21.47 26.61 4.20
N SER A 289 -20.24 26.11 4.40
CA SER A 289 -19.13 26.97 4.84
C SER A 289 -18.75 27.99 3.76
N ASP A 290 -18.67 29.25 4.16
CA ASP A 290 -18.27 30.39 3.33
C ASP A 290 -16.75 30.68 3.37
N SER A 291 -15.98 29.82 4.04
CA SER A 291 -14.54 29.99 4.17
C SER A 291 -13.86 30.06 2.78
N PRO A 292 -12.83 30.91 2.59
CA PRO A 292 -12.08 30.94 1.33
C PRO A 292 -11.52 29.57 0.95
N ASN A 293 -11.04 28.81 1.94
CA ASN A 293 -10.52 27.46 1.73
C ASN A 293 -11.60 26.49 1.23
N MET A 294 -12.81 26.53 1.78
CA MET A 294 -13.92 25.69 1.32
C MET A 294 -14.34 26.05 -0.11
N LYS A 295 -14.39 27.34 -0.46
CA LYS A 295 -14.68 27.79 -1.83
C LYS A 295 -13.64 27.25 -2.82
N GLU A 296 -12.36 27.39 -2.51
CA GLU A 296 -11.29 26.83 -3.33
C GLU A 296 -11.34 25.29 -3.40
N ALA A 297 -11.67 24.61 -2.29
CA ALA A 297 -11.82 23.15 -2.28
C ALA A 297 -12.93 22.71 -3.26
N LYS A 298 -14.10 23.37 -3.22
CA LYS A 298 -15.22 23.11 -4.15
C LYS A 298 -14.82 23.36 -5.61
N GLU A 299 -14.10 24.44 -5.89
CA GLU A 299 -13.60 24.73 -7.24
C GLU A 299 -12.67 23.64 -7.76
N ILE A 300 -11.76 23.14 -6.93
CA ILE A 300 -10.85 22.04 -7.31
C ILE A 300 -11.65 20.75 -7.55
N VAL A 301 -12.63 20.42 -6.71
CA VAL A 301 -13.53 19.26 -6.93
C VAL A 301 -14.26 19.40 -8.28
N GLN A 302 -14.81 20.57 -8.58
CA GLN A 302 -15.46 20.84 -9.86
C GLN A 302 -14.50 20.69 -11.04
N CYS A 303 -13.25 21.12 -10.90
CA CYS A 303 -12.20 20.91 -11.89
C CYS A 303 -11.92 19.42 -12.13
N ILE A 304 -11.89 18.59 -11.09
CA ILE A 304 -11.74 17.13 -11.22
C ILE A 304 -12.90 16.55 -12.02
N PHE A 305 -14.15 16.88 -11.66
CA PHE A 305 -15.35 16.35 -12.33
C PHE A 305 -15.52 16.85 -13.77
N THR A 306 -15.09 18.08 -14.07
CA THR A 306 -15.10 18.65 -15.44
C THR A 306 -13.81 18.40 -16.22
N ARG A 307 -12.91 17.57 -15.67
CA ARG A 307 -11.63 17.18 -16.30
C ARG A 307 -10.66 18.32 -16.60
N LYS A 308 -10.80 19.45 -15.89
CA LYS A 308 -9.83 20.56 -15.90
C LYS A 308 -8.68 20.25 -14.93
N LEU A 309 -7.89 19.23 -15.27
CA LEU A 309 -6.82 18.73 -14.41
C LEU A 309 -5.52 19.53 -14.58
N TYR A 310 -4.65 19.49 -13.57
CA TYR A 310 -3.32 20.09 -13.68
C TYR A 310 -2.48 19.37 -14.76
N PRO A 311 -1.94 20.08 -15.77
CA PRO A 311 -1.13 19.45 -16.81
C PRO A 311 0.19 18.90 -16.27
N CYS A 312 0.51 17.66 -16.63
CA CYS A 312 1.87 17.13 -16.51
C CYS A 312 2.73 17.76 -17.62
N ILE A 313 3.70 18.58 -17.24
CA ILE A 313 4.52 19.36 -18.17
C ILE A 313 5.83 18.66 -18.52
N TYR A 314 6.29 17.74 -17.67
CA TYR A 314 7.53 16.98 -17.88
C TYR A 314 7.47 15.63 -17.16
N GLU A 315 8.07 14.61 -17.77
CA GLU A 315 8.35 13.29 -17.21
C GLU A 315 9.76 12.90 -17.66
N SER A 316 10.62 12.46 -16.74
CA SER A 316 11.97 12.00 -17.06
C SER A 316 11.96 10.59 -17.67
N ASP A 317 13.07 10.20 -18.28
CA ASP A 317 13.40 8.79 -18.51
C ASP A 317 13.57 8.04 -17.16
N PRO A 318 13.53 6.69 -17.15
CA PRO A 318 13.80 5.92 -15.94
C PRO A 318 15.21 6.17 -15.43
N LEU A 319 15.32 6.41 -14.12
CA LEU A 319 16.58 6.65 -13.39
C LEU A 319 16.83 5.51 -12.40
N ASP A 320 18.10 5.27 -12.06
CA ASP A 320 18.52 4.39 -10.96
C ASP A 320 18.35 5.10 -9.61
N PRO A 321 17.46 4.61 -8.73
CA PRO A 321 17.24 5.22 -7.43
C PRO A 321 18.46 5.18 -6.49
N LYS A 322 19.46 4.31 -6.71
CA LYS A 322 20.61 4.13 -5.79
C LYS A 322 21.51 5.35 -5.71
N ASN A 323 21.69 6.05 -6.84
CA ASN A 323 22.60 7.20 -6.94
C ASN A 323 21.85 8.54 -6.88
N PHE A 324 20.53 8.52 -6.72
CA PHE A 324 19.70 9.71 -6.78
C PHE A 324 19.60 10.42 -5.42
N THR A 325 20.16 11.63 -5.33
CA THR A 325 20.28 12.39 -4.06
C THR A 325 19.43 13.65 -3.98
N LEU A 326 18.80 14.06 -5.09
CA LEU A 326 18.01 15.29 -5.14
C LEU A 326 16.68 15.14 -4.37
N LYS A 327 16.21 16.26 -3.83
CA LYS A 327 14.89 16.38 -3.17
C LYS A 327 13.90 17.10 -4.07
N GLU A 328 12.61 16.84 -3.89
CA GLU A 328 11.52 17.48 -4.66
C GLU A 328 11.61 19.01 -4.61
N ASP A 329 11.88 19.59 -3.43
CA ASP A 329 12.05 21.03 -3.25
C ASP A 329 13.21 21.60 -4.06
N GLY A 330 14.36 20.93 -4.05
CA GLY A 330 15.55 21.39 -4.78
C GLY A 330 15.33 21.38 -6.30
N ILE A 331 14.65 20.35 -6.83
CA ILE A 331 14.28 20.30 -8.24
C ILE A 331 13.27 21.40 -8.57
N ARG A 332 12.26 21.58 -7.71
CA ARG A 332 11.25 22.61 -7.89
C ARG A 332 11.88 24.00 -7.95
N ASP A 333 12.71 24.36 -6.98
CA ASP A 333 13.37 25.66 -6.91
C ASP A 333 14.30 25.89 -8.13
N GLY A 334 15.01 24.84 -8.54
CA GLY A 334 15.85 24.88 -9.74
C GLY A 334 15.07 25.13 -11.03
N ILE A 335 13.91 24.49 -11.19
CA ILE A 335 13.02 24.72 -12.34
C ILE A 335 12.46 26.14 -12.32
N LEU A 336 12.04 26.64 -11.16
CA LEU A 336 11.47 27.98 -11.02
C LEU A 336 12.52 29.05 -11.34
N LYS A 337 13.74 28.92 -10.81
CA LYS A 337 14.85 29.80 -11.15
C LYS A 337 15.13 29.81 -12.65
N ARG A 338 15.11 28.63 -13.28
CA ARG A 338 15.29 28.51 -14.73
C ARG A 338 14.14 29.15 -15.52
N ALA A 339 12.92 29.11 -15.00
CA ALA A 339 11.76 29.76 -15.61
C ALA A 339 11.88 31.29 -15.55
N GLU A 340 12.37 31.84 -14.42
CA GLU A 340 12.65 33.28 -14.27
C GLU A 340 13.76 33.75 -15.23
N GLU A 341 14.76 32.92 -15.51
CA GLU A 341 15.81 33.22 -16.51
C GLU A 341 15.25 33.27 -17.94
N ILE A 342 14.25 32.43 -18.26
CA ILE A 342 13.62 32.40 -19.59
C ILE A 342 12.63 33.55 -19.76
N ASP A 343 11.94 33.93 -18.67
CA ASP A 343 10.89 34.95 -18.68
C ASP A 343 10.94 35.81 -17.41
N ALA A 344 11.89 36.76 -17.41
CA ALA A 344 12.17 37.63 -16.27
C ALA A 344 11.01 38.60 -15.91
N GLY A 345 9.98 38.70 -16.76
CA GLY A 345 8.80 39.54 -16.52
C GLY A 345 7.73 38.87 -15.64
N ASN A 346 7.81 37.56 -15.44
CA ASN A 346 6.83 36.78 -14.69
C ASN A 346 7.41 36.28 -13.36
N LYS A 347 6.59 36.37 -12.30
CA LYS A 347 6.90 35.75 -11.00
C LYS A 347 6.23 34.39 -10.91
N TYR A 348 6.99 33.37 -10.57
CA TYR A 348 6.48 32.01 -10.37
C TYR A 348 6.36 31.70 -8.89
N VAL A 349 5.23 31.12 -8.48
CA VAL A 349 4.99 30.72 -7.09
C VAL A 349 5.40 29.26 -6.92
N PRO A 350 6.21 28.90 -5.90
CA PRO A 350 6.61 27.51 -5.70
C PRO A 350 5.47 26.50 -5.59
N ASP A 351 4.33 26.91 -5.02
CA ASP A 351 3.16 26.04 -4.88
C ASP A 351 2.45 25.74 -6.22
N ASP A 352 2.78 26.46 -7.30
CA ASP A 352 2.23 26.20 -8.63
C ASP A 352 2.95 25.08 -9.39
N LEU A 353 4.06 24.57 -8.84
CA LEU A 353 4.81 23.48 -9.42
C LEU A 353 4.85 22.29 -8.45
N ILE A 354 4.35 21.15 -8.90
CA ILE A 354 4.34 19.91 -8.14
C ILE A 354 5.36 18.98 -8.77
N VAL A 355 6.44 18.68 -8.03
CA VAL A 355 7.43 17.67 -8.41
C VAL A 355 7.05 16.37 -7.69
N GLN A 356 6.98 15.28 -8.42
CA GLN A 356 6.60 13.97 -7.89
C GLN A 356 7.68 12.95 -8.22
N PHE A 357 8.19 12.27 -7.19
CA PHE A 357 9.03 11.09 -7.36
C PHE A 357 8.20 9.82 -7.45
N VAL A 358 8.31 9.12 -8.57
CA VAL A 358 7.60 7.87 -8.82
C VAL A 358 8.60 6.73 -8.74
N LYS A 359 8.64 6.06 -7.59
CA LYS A 359 9.47 4.87 -7.38
C LYS A 359 8.67 3.62 -7.71
N LEU A 360 9.17 2.83 -8.64
CA LEU A 360 8.63 1.52 -8.98
C LEU A 360 9.63 0.46 -8.57
N ASP A 361 9.15 -0.63 -7.97
CA ASP A 361 9.99 -1.75 -7.56
C ASP A 361 9.25 -3.08 -7.70
N PHE A 362 9.98 -4.18 -7.50
CA PHE A 362 9.43 -5.53 -7.44
C PHE A 362 8.93 -5.88 -6.02
N GLY A 363 8.59 -4.89 -5.19
CA GLY A 363 8.03 -5.07 -3.85
C GLY A 363 9.07 -5.11 -2.73
N MET A 364 10.36 -5.09 -3.06
CA MET A 364 11.47 -5.13 -2.08
C MET A 364 12.58 -4.13 -2.41
N LYS A 365 12.22 -2.90 -2.78
CA LYS A 365 13.18 -1.86 -3.18
C LYS A 365 14.11 -2.40 -4.27
N ASP A 366 15.43 -2.32 -4.06
CA ASP A 366 16.43 -2.73 -5.03
C ASP A 366 16.82 -4.22 -4.92
N GLU A 367 16.23 -4.96 -3.98
CA GLU A 367 16.55 -6.37 -3.73
C GLU A 367 15.68 -7.30 -4.59
N ASN A 368 16.24 -8.45 -4.98
CA ASN A 368 15.46 -9.51 -5.62
C ASN A 368 14.58 -10.21 -4.57
N PRO A 369 13.24 -10.07 -4.65
CA PRO A 369 12.36 -10.62 -3.63
C PRO A 369 12.34 -12.15 -3.61
N VAL A 370 12.62 -12.79 -4.76
CA VAL A 370 12.64 -14.25 -4.87
C VAL A 370 13.77 -14.85 -4.02
N GLU A 371 14.86 -14.13 -3.80
CA GLU A 371 15.97 -14.65 -3.00
C GLU A 371 15.69 -14.66 -1.50
N LYS A 372 14.65 -13.94 -1.02
CA LYS A 372 14.26 -14.00 0.40
C LYS A 372 13.36 -15.19 0.72
N LEU A 373 13.00 -15.97 -0.29
CA LEU A 373 12.18 -17.16 -0.13
C LEU A 373 13.03 -18.40 0.09
N LEU A 374 12.50 -19.26 0.95
CA LEU A 374 12.99 -20.61 1.10
C LEU A 374 12.26 -21.53 0.13
N VAL A 375 13.03 -22.37 -0.56
CA VAL A 375 12.52 -23.32 -1.54
C VAL A 375 12.86 -24.75 -1.15
N TYR A 376 12.01 -25.69 -1.57
CA TYR A 376 12.25 -27.13 -1.43
C TYR A 376 12.20 -27.84 -2.79
N SER A 377 12.86 -28.99 -2.87
CA SER A 377 12.94 -29.81 -4.08
C SER A 377 12.14 -31.11 -3.92
N LYS A 378 11.70 -31.74 -5.01
CA LYS A 378 10.87 -32.97 -4.97
C LYS A 378 11.53 -34.14 -4.22
N GLY A 379 12.87 -34.19 -4.20
CA GLY A 379 13.63 -35.25 -3.54
C GLY A 379 13.93 -35.00 -2.05
N ALA A 380 13.64 -33.80 -1.55
CA ALA A 380 13.94 -33.36 -0.19
C ALA A 380 12.84 -32.38 0.26
N GLU A 381 11.63 -32.89 0.47
CA GLU A 381 10.43 -32.06 0.70
C GLU A 381 10.34 -31.44 2.10
N ASP A 382 11.20 -31.90 3.02
CA ASP A 382 11.30 -31.42 4.40
C ASP A 382 12.61 -30.64 4.65
N GLU A 383 13.38 -30.38 3.59
CA GLU A 383 14.57 -29.54 3.62
C GLU A 383 14.33 -28.29 2.79
N ALA A 384 14.63 -27.13 3.36
CA ALA A 384 14.52 -25.87 2.65
C ALA A 384 15.90 -25.24 2.44
N SER A 385 16.06 -24.57 1.31
CA SER A 385 17.29 -23.86 0.95
C SER A 385 16.98 -22.47 0.42
N VAL A 386 17.96 -21.57 0.54
CA VAL A 386 17.86 -20.23 -0.04
C VAL A 386 18.05 -20.32 -1.54
N LEU A 387 17.15 -19.67 -2.29
CA LEU A 387 17.30 -19.55 -3.74
C LEU A 387 18.29 -18.43 -4.09
N THR A 388 19.28 -18.72 -4.94
CA THR A 388 20.19 -17.70 -5.50
C THR A 388 19.75 -17.32 -6.92
N LYS A 389 19.98 -16.07 -7.35
CA LYS A 389 19.65 -15.61 -8.73
C LYS A 389 20.10 -16.58 -9.82
N THR A 390 21.33 -17.08 -9.75
CA THR A 390 21.89 -18.03 -10.73
C THR A 390 21.21 -19.40 -10.75
N LYS A 391 20.68 -19.86 -9.60
CA LYS A 391 19.86 -21.07 -9.54
C LYS A 391 18.41 -20.82 -9.95
N ALA A 392 17.92 -19.60 -9.75
CA ALA A 392 16.56 -19.21 -10.09
C ALA A 392 16.34 -19.14 -11.61
N SER A 393 17.14 -18.34 -12.30
CA SER A 393 17.23 -18.28 -13.75
C SER A 393 18.29 -17.27 -14.17
N ARG A 394 18.96 -17.53 -15.30
CA ARG A 394 19.78 -16.51 -15.98
C ARG A 394 18.97 -15.62 -16.91
N VAL A 395 17.72 -16.00 -17.21
CA VAL A 395 16.84 -15.32 -18.18
C VAL A 395 15.62 -14.69 -17.49
N LEU A 396 15.11 -15.32 -16.42
CA LEU A 396 13.96 -14.82 -15.67
C LEU A 396 14.40 -13.79 -14.63
N GLY A 397 13.72 -12.65 -14.64
CA GLY A 397 13.92 -11.54 -13.70
C GLY A 397 14.77 -10.41 -14.27
N PRO A 398 14.53 -9.16 -13.83
CA PRO A 398 15.25 -8.01 -14.37
C PRO A 398 16.71 -7.93 -13.87
N VAL A 399 17.51 -7.11 -14.54
CA VAL A 399 18.86 -6.74 -14.07
C VAL A 399 18.73 -5.85 -12.84
N ASN A 400 17.85 -4.85 -12.92
CA ASN A 400 17.50 -3.91 -11.85
C ASN A 400 16.08 -4.17 -11.34
N PHE A 401 15.88 -4.14 -10.02
CA PHE A 401 14.58 -4.45 -9.39
C PHE A 401 13.75 -3.21 -9.04
N SER A 402 14.28 -2.03 -9.36
CA SER A 402 13.69 -0.74 -9.08
C SER A 402 14.03 0.27 -10.16
N GLU A 403 13.16 1.27 -10.33
CA GLU A 403 13.36 2.43 -11.20
C GLU A 403 12.67 3.66 -10.57
N LEU A 404 13.19 4.84 -10.86
CA LEU A 404 12.66 6.13 -10.41
C LEU A 404 12.35 7.01 -11.62
N PHE A 405 11.21 7.70 -11.59
CA PHE A 405 10.90 8.76 -12.54
C PHE A 405 10.54 10.04 -11.82
N ILE A 406 10.81 11.16 -12.47
CA ILE A 406 10.43 12.48 -11.98
C ILE A 406 9.35 13.02 -12.87
N ARG A 407 8.23 13.40 -12.27
CA ARG A 407 7.14 14.11 -12.94
C ARG A 407 7.03 15.51 -12.42
N VAL A 408 6.76 16.43 -13.33
CA VAL A 408 6.50 17.83 -13.01
C VAL A 408 5.11 18.17 -13.51
N VAL A 409 4.25 18.60 -12.58
CA VAL A 409 2.87 19.00 -12.84
C VAL A 409 2.74 20.48 -12.54
N SER A 410 2.12 21.24 -13.43
CA SER A 410 1.95 22.68 -13.27
C SER A 410 0.51 23.05 -12.99
N ARG A 411 0.32 24.03 -12.11
CA ARG A 411 -0.95 24.71 -11.85
C ARG A 411 -1.01 26.10 -12.52
N SER A 412 0.14 26.61 -12.96
CA SER A 412 0.26 27.96 -13.49
C SER A 412 -0.33 28.03 -14.90
N PRO A 413 -0.92 29.17 -15.30
CA PRO A 413 -1.27 29.42 -16.70
C PRO A 413 -0.04 29.51 -17.62
N ASN A 414 1.16 29.81 -17.09
CA ASN A 414 2.41 29.97 -17.85
C ASN A 414 3.09 28.63 -18.17
N ILE A 415 2.33 27.70 -18.76
CA ILE A 415 2.74 26.31 -18.99
C ILE A 415 3.97 26.21 -19.89
N ASP A 416 4.03 26.99 -20.96
CA ASP A 416 5.09 26.86 -21.97
C ASP A 416 6.48 27.20 -21.42
N THR A 417 6.58 28.26 -20.61
CA THR A 417 7.84 28.64 -19.97
C THR A 417 8.27 27.59 -18.96
N LEU A 418 7.36 27.14 -18.09
CA LEU A 418 7.65 26.10 -17.09
C LEU A 418 8.04 24.77 -17.75
N LYS A 419 7.43 24.41 -18.87
CA LYS A 419 7.77 23.21 -19.64
C LYS A 419 9.20 23.28 -20.18
N LYS A 420 9.59 24.42 -20.76
CA LYS A 420 10.98 24.64 -21.24
C LYS A 420 11.97 24.61 -20.08
N ALA A 421 11.65 25.27 -18.97
CA ALA A 421 12.48 25.32 -17.78
C ALA A 421 12.68 23.92 -17.16
N ALA A 422 11.60 23.16 -16.99
CA ALA A 422 11.63 21.80 -16.46
C ALA A 422 12.52 20.89 -17.31
N ARG A 423 12.34 20.91 -18.64
CA ARG A 423 13.19 20.15 -19.56
C ARG A 423 14.66 20.52 -19.41
N GLN A 424 14.98 21.81 -19.51
CA GLN A 424 16.37 22.26 -19.47
C GLN A 424 17.04 21.92 -18.14
N TYR A 425 16.37 22.20 -17.01
CA TYR A 425 16.92 21.96 -15.68
C TYR A 425 17.12 20.46 -15.41
N VAL A 426 16.09 19.64 -15.68
CA VAL A 426 16.16 18.20 -15.40
C VAL A 426 17.18 17.52 -16.31
N GLU A 427 17.18 17.79 -17.61
CA GLU A 427 18.16 17.17 -18.52
C GLU A 427 19.60 17.61 -18.24
N THR A 428 19.86 18.85 -17.80
CA THR A 428 21.23 19.28 -17.48
C THR A 428 21.70 18.84 -16.10
N THR A 429 20.82 18.79 -15.11
CA THR A 429 21.20 18.51 -13.71
C THR A 429 21.17 17.01 -13.42
N ILE A 430 20.26 16.27 -14.05
CA ILE A 430 20.01 14.86 -13.72
C ILE A 430 20.78 13.94 -14.66
N ASN A 431 20.90 14.26 -15.95
CA ASN A 431 21.76 13.48 -16.86
C ASN A 431 23.27 13.65 -16.55
N THR A 432 23.65 14.57 -15.67
CA THR A 432 25.03 14.65 -15.14
C THR A 432 25.25 13.76 -13.91
N ILE A 433 24.18 13.27 -13.27
CA ILE A 433 24.24 12.38 -12.08
C ILE A 433 24.37 10.92 -12.52
N GLU A 434 23.85 10.56 -13.70
CA GLU A 434 24.07 9.27 -14.35
C GLU A 434 24.96 9.47 -15.58
N PRO A 435 26.26 9.10 -15.54
CA PRO A 435 27.01 8.96 -16.77
C PRO A 435 26.34 7.86 -17.60
N ALA A 436 26.14 8.11 -18.89
CA ALA A 436 25.76 7.06 -19.82
C ALA A 436 26.74 5.88 -19.67
N GLU A 437 26.23 4.70 -19.28
CA GLU A 437 26.99 3.45 -19.30
C GLU A 437 27.38 3.05 -20.72
#